data_AF-A0A2G6P829-F1
#
_entry.id   AF-A0A2G6P829-F1
#
_cell.length_a   1.000
_cell.length_b   1.000
_cell.length_c   1.000
_cell.angle_alpha   90.00
_cell.angle_beta   90.00
_cell.angle_gamma   90.00
#
_symmetry.space_group_name_H-M   'P 1'
#
loop_
_entity.id
_entity.type
_entity.pdbx_description
1 polymer ?
#
loop_
_entity_poly.entity_id
_entity_poly.type
_entity_poly.pdbx_seq_one_letter_code
_entity_poly.pdbx_strand_id
1 'polypeptide(L)'
;MATKKGKAANESGLQYFQNWKMPEAIESFLKAVKADKTNPEYHLNLARAYARAGDYDQAMLSLGQYLHNETKEDVAARYERLFSSAMDEVETALIEKAPKIGLNVAQTGKGIQMWLEYRITIGRRPLRIPKPALWAGGLTYAIIKINFLEIPREKVAKAYKISDRSLKEKYDELVDVLDLMPADFRYFTGKENPLDKLVEAAKVLDQLDQEFQD
;
A
#
# COMPACT_ATOMS: atom_id res chain seq x y z
N MET A 1 -33.35 7.09 3.76
CA MET A 1 -32.66 7.94 2.74
C MET A 1 -31.16 8.07 2.98
N ALA A 2 -30.67 8.23 4.22
CA ALA A 2 -29.25 8.34 4.54
C ALA A 2 -28.42 7.12 4.07
N THR A 3 -28.91 5.90 4.28
CA THR A 3 -28.24 4.65 3.87
C THR A 3 -28.03 4.54 2.35
N LYS A 4 -28.98 5.03 1.54
CA LYS A 4 -28.88 5.02 0.07
C LYS A 4 -27.84 6.03 -0.43
N LYS A 5 -27.77 7.22 0.21
CA LYS A 5 -26.75 8.23 -0.09
C LYS A 5 -25.35 7.75 0.29
N GLY A 6 -25.20 7.09 1.44
CA GLY A 6 -23.92 6.51 1.88
C GLY A 6 -23.40 5.45 0.92
N LYS A 7 -24.28 4.54 0.47
CA LYS A 7 -23.92 3.48 -0.48
C LYS A 7 -23.42 4.04 -1.81
N ALA A 8 -24.14 5.00 -2.40
CA ALA A 8 -23.76 5.63 -3.66
C ALA A 8 -22.41 6.38 -3.56
N ALA A 9 -22.17 7.06 -2.44
CA ALA A 9 -20.89 7.72 -2.18
C ALA A 9 -19.74 6.69 -2.06
N ASN A 10 -19.97 5.57 -1.39
CA ASN A 10 -18.97 4.50 -1.29
C ASN A 10 -18.69 3.85 -2.65
N GLU A 11 -19.70 3.62 -3.47
CA GLU A 11 -19.53 3.10 -4.84
C GLU A 11 -18.71 4.06 -5.71
N SER A 12 -18.98 5.37 -5.61
CA SER A 12 -18.18 6.39 -6.30
C SER A 12 -16.73 6.40 -5.81
N GLY A 13 -16.53 6.27 -4.50
CA GLY A 13 -15.18 6.17 -3.91
C GLY A 13 -14.41 4.96 -4.42
N LEU A 14 -15.06 3.80 -4.57
CA LEU A 14 -14.44 2.61 -5.14
C LEU A 14 -14.02 2.81 -6.60
N GLN A 15 -14.83 3.50 -7.40
CA GLN A 15 -14.48 3.82 -8.80
C GLN A 15 -13.26 4.74 -8.86
N TYR A 16 -13.22 5.80 -8.05
CA TYR A 16 -12.06 6.68 -7.97
C TYR A 16 -10.82 5.94 -7.46
N PHE A 17 -10.98 5.06 -6.46
CA PHE A 17 -9.90 4.24 -5.92
C PHE A 17 -9.31 3.30 -7.00
N GLN A 18 -10.16 2.65 -7.81
CA GLN A 18 -9.71 1.80 -8.92
C GLN A 18 -8.98 2.58 -10.01
N ASN A 19 -9.35 3.84 -10.22
CA ASN A 19 -8.76 4.74 -11.22
C ASN A 19 -7.60 5.57 -10.67
N TRP A 20 -7.04 5.22 -9.51
CA TRP A 20 -5.93 5.93 -8.88
C TRP A 20 -6.17 7.39 -8.47
N LYS A 21 -7.44 7.83 -8.46
CA LYS A 21 -7.87 9.17 -8.06
C LYS A 21 -8.05 9.23 -6.54
N MET A 22 -6.94 9.19 -5.81
CA MET A 22 -6.97 9.08 -4.34
C MET A 22 -7.69 10.24 -3.64
N PRO A 23 -7.48 11.52 -4.01
CA PRO A 23 -8.20 12.63 -3.39
C PRO A 23 -9.73 12.49 -3.52
N GLU A 24 -10.22 12.17 -4.71
CA GLU A 24 -11.65 12.01 -4.99
C GLU A 24 -12.23 10.75 -4.34
N ALA A 25 -11.42 9.68 -4.26
CA ALA A 25 -11.79 8.47 -3.53
C ALA A 25 -12.00 8.76 -2.04
N ILE A 26 -11.03 9.44 -1.41
CA ILE A 26 -11.10 9.84 0.01
C ILE A 26 -12.32 10.72 0.26
N GLU A 27 -12.56 11.75 -0.57
CA GLU A 27 -13.72 12.63 -0.42
C GLU A 27 -15.04 11.86 -0.50
N SER A 28 -15.13 10.91 -1.44
CA SER A 28 -16.32 10.08 -1.63
C SER A 28 -16.55 9.13 -0.46
N PHE A 29 -15.50 8.52 0.08
CA PHE A 29 -15.59 7.68 1.28
C PHE A 29 -15.94 8.48 2.54
N LEU A 30 -15.42 9.71 2.70
CA LEU A 30 -15.82 10.60 3.79
C LEU A 30 -17.32 10.94 3.73
N LYS A 31 -17.86 11.16 2.52
CA LYS A 31 -19.32 11.33 2.32
C LYS A 31 -20.10 10.08 2.74
N ALA A 32 -19.57 8.89 2.46
CA ALA A 32 -20.18 7.62 2.88
C ALA A 32 -20.21 7.48 4.41
N VAL A 33 -19.07 7.71 5.07
CA VAL A 33 -18.95 7.69 6.54
C VAL A 33 -19.86 8.73 7.19
N LYS A 34 -19.99 9.93 6.62
CA LYS A 34 -20.91 10.97 7.14
C LYS A 34 -22.37 10.55 7.06
N ALA A 35 -22.75 9.78 6.04
CA ALA A 35 -24.11 9.30 5.83
C ALA A 35 -24.49 8.15 6.77
N ASP A 36 -23.54 7.27 7.10
CA ASP A 36 -23.69 6.19 8.07
C ASP A 36 -22.35 5.92 8.76
N LYS A 37 -22.23 6.41 10.00
CA LYS A 37 -21.00 6.32 10.79
C LYS A 37 -20.75 4.92 11.37
N THR A 38 -21.78 4.08 11.39
CA THR A 38 -21.73 2.75 12.03
C THR A 38 -21.36 1.65 11.05
N ASN A 39 -21.31 1.95 9.76
CA ASN A 39 -20.97 0.96 8.75
C ASN A 39 -19.45 0.72 8.72
N PRO A 40 -18.96 -0.47 9.14
CA PRO A 40 -17.52 -0.74 9.16
C PRO A 40 -16.91 -0.70 7.76
N GLU A 41 -17.64 -1.09 6.71
CA GLU A 41 -17.09 -1.16 5.36
C GLU A 41 -16.67 0.21 4.82
N TYR A 42 -17.38 1.28 5.21
CA TYR A 42 -17.03 2.63 4.78
C TYR A 42 -15.71 3.09 5.41
N HIS A 43 -15.51 2.78 6.68
CA HIS A 43 -14.24 3.06 7.37
C HIS A 43 -13.09 2.21 6.82
N LEU A 44 -13.34 0.95 6.46
CA LEU A 44 -12.32 0.09 5.85
C LEU A 44 -11.89 0.60 4.47
N ASN A 45 -12.85 1.02 3.63
CA ASN A 45 -12.52 1.59 2.32
C ASN A 45 -11.81 2.94 2.44
N LEU A 46 -12.19 3.76 3.41
CA LEU A 46 -11.49 5.00 3.73
C LEU A 46 -10.04 4.73 4.16
N ALA A 47 -9.82 3.74 5.04
CA ALA A 47 -8.48 3.32 5.46
C ALA A 47 -7.61 2.86 4.28
N ARG A 48 -8.19 2.09 3.35
CA ARG A 48 -7.51 1.64 2.13
C ARG A 48 -7.10 2.82 1.24
N ALA A 49 -7.97 3.81 1.07
CA ALA A 49 -7.67 5.01 0.30
C ALA A 49 -6.56 5.85 0.93
N TYR A 50 -6.60 6.07 2.25
CA TYR A 50 -5.54 6.78 2.96
C TYR A 50 -4.19 6.05 2.89
N ALA A 51 -4.18 4.72 3.11
CA ALA A 51 -2.95 3.93 3.01
C ALA A 51 -2.35 4.01 1.61
N ARG A 52 -3.18 3.90 0.55
CA ARG A 52 -2.75 4.05 -0.85
C ARG A 52 -2.24 5.45 -1.17
N ALA A 53 -2.77 6.48 -0.52
CA ALA A 53 -2.28 7.86 -0.63
C ALA A 53 -0.99 8.12 0.17
N GLY A 54 -0.53 7.16 0.97
CA GLY A 54 0.62 7.32 1.87
C GLY A 54 0.32 8.04 3.19
N ASP A 55 -0.96 8.33 3.48
CA ASP A 55 -1.41 8.91 4.74
C ASP A 55 -1.72 7.80 5.75
N TYR A 56 -0.65 7.22 6.32
CA TYR A 56 -0.77 6.09 7.23
C TYR A 56 -1.45 6.47 8.56
N ASP A 57 -1.32 7.72 9.00
CA ASP A 57 -1.96 8.18 10.24
C ASP A 57 -3.48 8.15 10.11
N GLN A 58 -4.02 8.73 9.03
CA GLN A 58 -5.47 8.68 8.76
C GLN A 58 -5.95 7.26 8.43
N ALA A 59 -5.10 6.44 7.81
CA ALA A 59 -5.41 5.03 7.57
C ALA A 59 -5.61 4.27 8.90
N MET A 60 -4.72 4.47 9.88
CA MET A 60 -4.81 3.84 11.19
C MET A 60 -6.01 4.35 12.00
N LEU A 61 -6.30 5.66 11.94
CA LEU A 61 -7.51 6.21 12.58
C LEU A 61 -8.79 5.60 11.99
N SER A 62 -8.85 5.47 10.66
CA SER A 62 -10.00 4.87 9.97
C SER A 62 -10.14 3.38 10.30
N LEU A 63 -9.03 2.64 10.45
CA LEU A 63 -9.07 1.26 10.94
C LEU A 63 -9.57 1.14 12.39
N GLY A 64 -9.24 2.09 13.26
CA GLY A 64 -9.78 2.14 14.61
C GLY A 64 -11.31 2.26 14.60
N GLN A 65 -11.85 3.11 13.71
CA GLN A 65 -13.31 3.26 13.53
C GLN A 65 -13.96 2.02 12.90
N TYR A 66 -13.27 1.34 11.99
CA TYR A 66 -13.68 0.04 11.47
C TYR A 66 -13.83 -0.98 12.60
N LEU A 67 -12.80 -1.12 13.45
CA LEU A 67 -12.78 -2.08 14.55
C LEU A 67 -13.86 -1.81 15.61
N HIS A 68 -14.24 -0.55 15.82
CA HIS A 68 -15.31 -0.21 16.77
C HIS A 68 -16.67 -0.84 16.41
N ASN A 69 -16.94 -1.03 15.11
CA ASN A 69 -18.24 -1.49 14.61
C ASN A 69 -18.19 -2.88 13.95
N GLU A 70 -17.01 -3.48 13.83
CA GLU A 70 -16.84 -4.78 13.19
C GLU A 70 -17.06 -5.94 14.17
N THR A 71 -17.93 -6.87 13.79
CA THR A 71 -18.29 -8.03 14.63
C THR A 71 -17.65 -9.34 14.17
N LYS A 72 -16.94 -9.35 13.02
CA LYS A 72 -16.22 -10.52 12.52
C LYS A 72 -14.81 -10.61 13.09
N GLU A 73 -14.63 -11.60 13.97
CA GLU A 73 -13.44 -11.77 14.80
C GLU A 73 -12.14 -11.98 14.00
N ASP A 74 -12.17 -12.70 12.87
CA ASP A 74 -10.95 -13.06 12.12
C ASP A 74 -10.29 -11.87 11.41
N VAL A 75 -11.09 -11.04 10.75
CA VAL A 75 -10.61 -9.82 10.08
C VAL A 75 -10.26 -8.75 11.13
N ALA A 76 -11.07 -8.61 12.18
CA ALA A 76 -10.83 -7.68 13.28
C ALA A 76 -9.50 -8.00 13.99
N ALA A 77 -9.27 -9.25 14.40
CA ALA A 77 -8.05 -9.68 15.08
C ALA A 77 -6.78 -9.40 14.27
N ARG A 78 -6.85 -9.47 12.93
CA ARG A 78 -5.71 -9.11 12.07
C ARG A 78 -5.37 -7.62 12.13
N TYR A 79 -6.39 -6.76 12.15
CA TYR A 79 -6.21 -5.32 12.24
C TYR A 79 -5.85 -4.88 13.65
N GLU A 80 -6.37 -5.52 14.69
CA GLU A 80 -5.94 -5.30 16.08
C GLU A 80 -4.44 -5.50 16.26
N ARG A 81 -3.87 -6.53 15.63
CA ARG A 81 -2.41 -6.74 15.65
C ARG A 81 -1.60 -5.60 15.04
N LEU A 82 -2.16 -4.79 14.13
CA LEU A 82 -1.47 -3.60 13.61
C LEU A 82 -1.31 -2.49 14.64
N PHE A 83 -2.16 -2.47 15.67
CA PHE A 83 -2.07 -1.51 16.77
C PHE A 83 -1.13 -1.99 17.89
N SER A 84 -0.56 -3.20 17.77
CA SER A 84 0.46 -3.67 18.69
C SER A 84 1.78 -2.92 18.47
N SER A 85 2.47 -2.60 19.56
CA SER A 85 3.83 -2.04 19.51
C SER A 85 4.91 -3.08 19.20
N ALA A 86 4.55 -4.37 19.16
CA ALA A 86 5.48 -5.45 18.84
C ALA A 86 5.56 -5.67 17.34
N MET A 87 6.78 -5.80 16.81
CA MET A 87 7.01 -6.13 15.41
C MET A 87 6.52 -7.55 15.10
N ASP A 88 5.93 -7.74 13.92
CA ASP A 88 5.61 -9.07 13.44
C ASP A 88 6.84 -9.80 12.86
N GLU A 89 6.68 -11.09 12.56
CA GLU A 89 7.77 -11.93 12.04
C GLU A 89 8.27 -11.49 10.65
N VAL A 90 7.41 -10.83 9.85
CA VAL A 90 7.79 -10.27 8.54
C VAL A 90 8.66 -9.04 8.75
N GLU A 91 8.22 -8.11 9.60
CA GLU A 91 8.95 -6.88 9.95
C GLU A 91 10.31 -7.20 10.56
N THR A 92 10.34 -8.17 11.49
CA THR A 92 11.56 -8.67 12.11
C THR A 92 12.54 -9.21 11.06
N ALA A 93 12.05 -10.07 10.16
CA ALA A 93 12.89 -10.62 9.09
C ALA A 93 13.37 -9.54 8.10
N LEU A 94 12.59 -8.47 7.89
CA LEU A 94 12.97 -7.35 7.04
C LEU A 94 14.13 -6.57 7.67
N ILE A 95 13.99 -6.18 8.93
CA ILE A 95 15.02 -5.44 9.69
C ILE A 95 16.32 -6.24 9.84
N GLU A 96 16.23 -7.55 10.08
CA GLU A 96 17.43 -8.36 10.29
C GLU A 96 18.21 -8.65 9.02
N LYS A 97 17.54 -8.70 7.85
CA LYS A 97 18.13 -9.24 6.62
C LYS A 97 18.34 -8.20 5.53
N ALA A 98 17.45 -7.22 5.39
CA ALA A 98 17.55 -6.20 4.34
C ALA A 98 18.86 -5.39 4.44
N PRO A 99 19.30 -4.93 5.63
CA PRO A 99 20.57 -4.22 5.76
C PRO A 99 21.78 -5.07 5.40
N LYS A 100 21.76 -6.37 5.71
CA LYS A 100 22.86 -7.30 5.43
C LYS A 100 23.10 -7.51 3.93
N ILE A 101 22.13 -7.19 3.09
CA ILE A 101 22.29 -7.29 1.63
C ILE A 101 22.47 -5.93 0.93
N GLY A 102 22.41 -4.82 1.68
CA GLY A 102 22.75 -3.48 1.20
C GLY A 102 21.66 -2.42 1.31
N LEU A 103 20.48 -2.72 1.86
CA LEU A 103 19.43 -1.71 2.02
C LEU A 103 19.76 -0.80 3.21
N ASN A 104 19.60 0.51 3.03
CA ASN A 104 19.76 1.46 4.13
C ASN A 104 18.50 1.49 5.04
N VAL A 105 18.57 2.26 6.13
CA VAL A 105 17.48 2.39 7.10
C VAL A 105 16.22 2.94 6.46
N ALA A 106 16.33 3.95 5.58
CA ALA A 106 15.18 4.54 4.90
C ALA A 106 14.48 3.53 3.98
N GLN A 107 15.24 2.78 3.19
CA GLN A 107 14.74 1.72 2.30
C GLN A 107 14.09 0.58 3.08
N THR A 108 14.71 0.17 4.20
CA THR A 108 14.12 -0.83 5.10
C THR A 108 12.82 -0.34 5.70
N GLY A 109 12.77 0.93 6.12
CA GLY A 109 11.55 1.59 6.61
C GLY A 109 10.45 1.64 5.56
N LYS A 110 10.79 1.91 4.29
CA LYS A 110 9.82 1.83 3.18
C LYS A 110 9.30 0.41 2.95
N GLY A 111 10.10 -0.63 3.18
CA GLY A 111 9.64 -2.01 3.17
C GLY A 111 8.60 -2.31 4.26
N ILE A 112 8.76 -1.75 5.45
CA ILE A 112 7.78 -1.86 6.55
C ILE A 112 6.50 -1.10 6.23
N GLN A 113 6.61 0.12 5.68
CA GLN A 113 5.44 0.89 5.22
C GLN A 113 4.68 0.13 4.12
N MET A 114 5.40 -0.51 3.19
CA MET A 114 4.79 -1.34 2.15
C MET A 114 4.04 -2.54 2.71
N TRP A 115 4.60 -3.16 3.75
CA TRP A 115 3.95 -4.25 4.45
C TRP A 115 2.65 -3.80 5.12
N LEU A 116 2.67 -2.65 5.79
CA LEU A 116 1.48 -2.03 6.36
C LEU A 116 0.44 -1.76 5.27
N GLU A 117 0.80 -1.08 4.17
CA GLU A 117 -0.13 -0.78 3.08
C GLU A 117 -0.75 -2.05 2.50
N TYR A 118 0.04 -3.11 2.29
CA TYR A 118 -0.45 -4.39 1.78
C TYR A 118 -1.55 -4.95 2.69
N ARG A 119 -1.29 -5.02 4.00
CA ARG A 119 -2.24 -5.56 4.99
C ARG A 119 -3.56 -4.78 5.04
N ILE A 120 -3.51 -3.47 4.79
CA ILE A 120 -4.70 -2.62 4.73
C ILE A 120 -5.42 -2.83 3.38
N THR A 121 -4.68 -2.75 2.27
CA THR A 121 -5.19 -2.79 0.90
C THR A 121 -5.96 -4.06 0.58
N ILE A 122 -5.54 -5.22 1.10
CA ILE A 122 -6.23 -6.48 0.87
C ILE A 122 -7.66 -6.50 1.45
N GLY A 123 -8.01 -5.55 2.31
CA GLY A 123 -9.33 -5.43 2.92
C GLY A 123 -9.70 -6.75 3.59
N ARG A 124 -10.93 -7.22 3.44
CA ARG A 124 -11.41 -8.46 4.06
C ARG A 124 -10.80 -9.76 3.51
N ARG A 125 -9.97 -9.71 2.47
CA ARG A 125 -9.33 -10.93 1.93
C ARG A 125 -8.44 -11.56 3.02
N PRO A 126 -8.44 -12.89 3.17
CA PRO A 126 -7.66 -13.56 4.19
C PRO A 126 -6.16 -13.34 3.95
N LEU A 127 -5.41 -13.08 5.02
CA LEU A 127 -3.95 -12.96 4.98
C LEU A 127 -3.31 -14.21 5.57
N ARG A 128 -2.54 -14.94 4.75
CA ARG A 128 -1.80 -16.13 5.20
C ARG A 128 -0.31 -15.87 5.12
N ILE A 129 0.39 -16.07 6.23
CA ILE A 129 1.82 -15.83 6.37
C ILE A 129 2.52 -17.11 6.88
N PRO A 130 2.43 -18.25 6.17
CA PRO A 130 3.06 -19.49 6.64
C PRO A 130 4.59 -19.42 6.58
N LYS A 131 5.15 -18.50 5.79
CA LYS A 131 6.59 -18.26 5.64
C LYS A 131 6.88 -16.76 5.67
N PRO A 132 7.11 -16.15 6.84
CA PRO A 132 7.38 -14.72 6.96
C PRO A 132 8.58 -14.26 6.13
N ALA A 133 9.63 -15.08 6.04
CA ALA A 133 10.80 -14.79 5.22
C ALA A 133 10.49 -14.63 3.72
N LEU A 134 9.45 -15.29 3.21
CA LEU A 134 9.02 -15.12 1.82
C LEU A 134 8.44 -13.73 1.59
N TRP A 135 7.60 -13.27 2.52
CA TRP A 135 7.04 -11.91 2.48
C TRP A 135 8.13 -10.85 2.62
N ALA A 136 9.01 -10.99 3.61
CA ALA A 136 10.10 -10.05 3.82
C ALA A 136 11.08 -10.00 2.63
N GLY A 137 11.34 -11.15 1.98
CA GLY A 137 12.12 -11.21 0.75
C GLY A 137 11.44 -10.50 -0.42
N GLY A 138 10.13 -10.72 -0.60
CA GLY A 138 9.32 -10.06 -1.63
C GLY A 138 9.31 -8.53 -1.47
N LEU A 139 9.06 -8.05 -0.25
CA LEU A 139 9.10 -6.62 0.09
C LEU A 139 10.48 -6.02 -0.17
N THR A 140 11.53 -6.72 0.25
CA THR A 140 12.92 -6.30 0.01
C THR A 140 13.23 -6.20 -1.48
N TYR A 141 12.80 -7.19 -2.26
CA TYR A 141 13.00 -7.17 -3.70
C TYR A 141 12.17 -6.05 -4.38
N ALA A 142 10.96 -5.79 -3.91
CA ALA A 142 10.17 -4.66 -4.38
C ALA A 142 10.89 -3.31 -4.14
N ILE A 143 11.44 -3.10 -2.95
CA ILE A 143 12.22 -1.88 -2.64
C ILE A 143 13.47 -1.76 -3.54
N ILE A 144 14.18 -2.86 -3.80
CA ILE A 144 15.31 -2.91 -4.74
C ILE A 144 14.87 -2.44 -6.13
N LYS A 145 13.76 -2.97 -6.65
CA LYS A 145 13.25 -2.63 -7.98
C LYS A 145 12.76 -1.19 -8.08
N ILE A 146 12.05 -0.69 -7.06
CA ILE A 146 11.54 0.68 -7.00
C ILE A 146 12.69 1.69 -6.96
N ASN A 147 13.77 1.39 -6.24
CA ASN A 147 14.91 2.29 -6.03
C ASN A 147 16.08 2.03 -6.97
N PHE A 148 15.91 1.19 -8.00
CA PHE A 148 16.94 0.84 -9.00
C PHE A 148 18.28 0.36 -8.40
N LEU A 149 18.22 -0.42 -7.31
CA LEU A 149 19.44 -0.94 -6.68
C LEU A 149 20.02 -2.10 -7.48
N GLU A 150 21.34 -2.16 -7.59
CA GLU A 150 22.07 -3.24 -8.28
C GLU A 150 22.23 -4.49 -7.38
N ILE A 151 21.10 -5.05 -6.95
CA ILE A 151 21.05 -6.26 -6.11
C ILE A 151 20.31 -7.36 -6.86
N PRO A 152 21.01 -8.44 -7.29
CA PRO A 152 20.38 -9.56 -7.99
C PRO A 152 19.34 -10.28 -7.14
N ARG A 153 18.29 -10.81 -7.79
CA ARG A 153 17.19 -11.53 -7.11
C ARG A 153 17.70 -12.77 -6.37
N GLU A 154 18.71 -13.43 -6.92
CA GLU A 154 19.37 -14.61 -6.34
C GLU A 154 20.02 -14.29 -5.00
N LYS A 155 20.61 -13.10 -4.86
CA LYS A 155 21.20 -12.62 -3.59
C LYS A 155 20.12 -12.44 -2.53
N VAL A 156 18.96 -11.89 -2.91
CA VAL A 156 17.79 -11.75 -2.02
C VAL A 156 17.25 -13.14 -1.62
N ALA A 157 17.00 -14.01 -2.59
CA ALA A 157 16.49 -15.36 -2.34
C ALA A 157 17.38 -16.14 -1.36
N LYS A 158 18.70 -16.08 -1.55
CA LYS A 158 19.69 -16.69 -0.65
C LYS A 158 19.64 -16.10 0.77
N ALA A 159 19.58 -14.77 0.91
CA ALA A 159 19.54 -14.11 2.22
C ALA A 159 18.28 -14.48 3.02
N TYR A 160 17.14 -14.61 2.33
CA TYR A 160 15.88 -14.99 2.96
C TYR A 160 15.69 -16.51 3.09
N LYS A 161 16.61 -17.33 2.54
CA LYS A 161 16.52 -18.81 2.49
C LYS A 161 15.23 -19.29 1.80
N ILE A 162 14.89 -18.66 0.68
CA ILE A 162 13.71 -18.94 -0.16
C ILE A 162 14.15 -19.26 -1.59
N SER A 163 13.26 -19.83 -2.41
CA SER A 163 13.59 -20.10 -3.81
C SER A 163 13.40 -18.84 -4.66
N ASP A 164 14.20 -18.71 -5.72
CA ASP A 164 14.11 -17.62 -6.69
C ASP A 164 12.72 -17.52 -7.32
N ARG A 165 12.13 -18.68 -7.67
CA ARG A 165 10.75 -18.78 -8.15
C ARG A 165 9.73 -18.21 -7.15
N SER A 166 9.77 -18.65 -5.89
CA SER A 166 8.82 -18.17 -4.88
C SER A 166 8.96 -16.66 -4.62
N LEU A 167 10.19 -16.15 -4.69
CA LEU A 167 10.47 -14.73 -4.54
C LEU A 167 9.85 -13.94 -5.70
N LYS A 168 9.99 -14.41 -6.93
CA LYS A 168 9.33 -13.80 -8.09
C LYS A 168 7.81 -13.78 -7.93
N GLU A 169 7.20 -14.93 -7.63
CA GLU A 169 5.74 -15.03 -7.45
C GLU A 169 5.24 -14.08 -6.35
N LYS A 170 5.98 -13.96 -5.24
CA LYS A 170 5.63 -13.04 -4.15
C LYS A 170 5.81 -11.58 -4.56
N TYR A 171 6.84 -11.26 -5.34
CA TYR A 171 7.02 -9.92 -5.88
C TYR A 171 5.90 -9.53 -6.85
N ASP A 172 5.53 -10.42 -7.77
CA ASP A 172 4.43 -10.19 -8.71
C ASP A 172 3.11 -9.93 -7.94
N GLU A 173 2.83 -10.68 -6.87
CA GLU A 173 1.66 -10.44 -6.02
C GLU A 173 1.68 -9.05 -5.36
N LEU A 174 2.85 -8.59 -4.88
CA LEU A 174 2.98 -7.25 -4.31
C LEU A 174 2.74 -6.17 -5.36
N VAL A 175 3.30 -6.36 -6.57
CA VAL A 175 3.08 -5.48 -7.72
C VAL A 175 1.59 -5.42 -8.04
N ASP A 176 0.90 -6.55 -8.18
CA ASP A 176 -0.51 -6.56 -8.57
C ASP A 176 -1.43 -5.95 -7.50
N VAL A 177 -1.19 -6.22 -6.22
CA VAL A 177 -2.07 -5.76 -5.13
C VAL A 177 -1.89 -4.28 -4.84
N LEU A 178 -0.65 -3.80 -4.81
CA LEU A 178 -0.32 -2.42 -4.50
C LEU A 178 -0.21 -1.54 -5.74
N ASP A 179 -0.27 -2.16 -6.92
CA ASP A 179 0.00 -1.56 -8.23
C ASP A 179 1.29 -0.73 -8.18
N LEU A 180 2.37 -1.46 -7.89
CA LEU A 180 3.71 -0.89 -7.73
C LEU A 180 4.33 -0.59 -9.09
N MET A 181 4.95 0.58 -9.19
CA MET A 181 5.73 0.98 -10.37
C MET A 181 7.21 1.21 -10.04
N PRO A 182 8.13 1.12 -11.02
CA PRO A 182 9.48 1.64 -10.84
C PRO A 182 9.42 3.11 -10.39
N ALA A 183 10.25 3.50 -9.42
CA ALA A 183 10.22 4.83 -8.81
C ALA A 183 8.87 5.25 -8.20
N ASP A 184 8.06 4.29 -7.75
CA ASP A 184 6.83 4.57 -7.00
C ASP A 184 7.08 5.57 -5.86
N PHE A 185 6.39 6.72 -5.89
CA PHE A 185 6.60 7.84 -4.98
C PHE A 185 6.40 7.44 -3.50
N ARG A 186 5.60 6.41 -3.22
CA ARG A 186 5.36 5.94 -1.85
C ARG A 186 6.61 5.33 -1.22
N TYR A 187 7.46 4.69 -2.04
CA TYR A 187 8.55 3.82 -1.59
C TYR A 187 9.92 4.19 -2.16
N PHE A 188 9.99 5.15 -3.09
CA PHE A 188 11.23 5.70 -3.57
C PHE A 188 11.92 6.54 -2.48
N THR A 189 13.24 6.43 -2.40
CA THR A 189 14.07 7.06 -1.36
C THR A 189 15.21 7.90 -1.94
N GLY A 190 15.35 7.95 -3.27
CA GLY A 190 16.29 8.85 -3.92
C GLY A 190 15.86 10.31 -3.81
N LYS A 191 16.81 11.23 -3.97
CA LYS A 191 16.56 12.67 -3.86
C LYS A 191 15.71 13.23 -5.00
N GLU A 192 15.94 12.73 -6.21
CA GLU A 192 15.19 13.11 -7.41
C GLU A 192 14.47 11.87 -7.92
N ASN A 193 13.13 11.91 -7.96
CA ASN A 193 12.36 10.83 -8.55
C ASN A 193 12.44 10.94 -10.08
N PRO A 194 12.91 9.91 -10.80
CA PRO A 194 12.98 9.94 -12.27
C PRO A 194 11.64 10.23 -12.96
N LEU A 195 10.52 9.94 -12.31
CA LEU A 195 9.19 10.18 -12.87
C LEU A 195 8.74 11.63 -12.76
N ASP A 196 9.29 12.44 -11.84
CA ASP A 196 8.88 13.84 -11.67
C ASP A 196 9.09 14.62 -12.97
N LYS A 197 10.24 14.41 -13.62
CA LYS A 197 10.57 15.02 -14.92
C LYS A 197 9.63 14.55 -16.04
N LEU A 198 9.13 13.31 -15.98
CA LEU A 198 8.16 12.81 -16.95
C LEU A 198 6.79 13.44 -16.75
N VAL A 199 6.37 13.65 -15.50
CA VAL A 199 5.13 14.35 -15.17
C VAL A 199 5.19 15.81 -15.60
N GLU A 200 6.31 16.49 -15.37
CA GLU A 200 6.53 17.85 -15.85
C GLU A 200 6.47 17.91 -17.39
N ALA A 201 7.16 17.01 -18.09
CA ALA A 201 7.12 16.94 -19.54
C ALA A 201 5.71 16.69 -20.08
N ALA A 202 4.94 15.79 -19.47
CA ALA A 202 3.56 15.51 -19.85
C ALA A 202 2.66 16.75 -19.69
N LYS A 203 2.80 17.49 -18.58
CA LYS A 203 2.05 18.74 -18.37
C LYS A 203 2.36 19.81 -19.40
N VAL A 204 3.64 19.95 -19.79
CA VAL A 204 4.05 20.89 -20.84
C VAL A 204 3.44 20.49 -22.19
N LEU A 205 3.42 19.19 -22.52
CA LEU A 205 2.78 18.70 -23.73
C LEU A 205 1.26 18.96 -23.73
N ASP A 206 0.57 18.69 -22.63
CA ASP A 206 -0.87 18.96 -22.50
C ASP A 206 -1.20 20.46 -22.66
N GLN A 207 -0.33 21.35 -22.15
CA GLN A 207 -0.48 22.80 -22.31
C GLN A 207 -0.29 23.24 -23.77
N LEU A 208 0.74 22.72 -24.43
CA LEU A 208 0.99 23.01 -25.84
C LEU A 208 -0.19 22.52 -26.70
N ASP A 209 -0.70 21.31 -26.46
CA ASP A 209 -1.85 20.77 -27.19
C ASP A 209 -3.11 21.62 -27.01
N GLN A 210 -3.32 22.21 -25.82
CA GLN A 210 -4.41 23.17 -25.59
C GLN A 210 -4.20 24.46 -26.37
N GLU A 211 -2.98 25.01 -26.37
CA GLU A 211 -2.63 26.22 -27.14
C GLU A 211 -2.75 26.03 -28.67
N PHE A 212 -2.57 24.81 -29.18
CA PHE A 212 -2.74 24.49 -30.61
C PHE A 212 -4.20 24.19 -31.02
N GLN A 213 -5.10 23.99 -30.05
CA GLN A 213 -6.53 23.76 -30.31
C GLN A 213 -7.39 25.03 -30.20
N ASP A 214 -6.82 26.14 -29.71
CA ASP A 214 -7.40 27.49 -29.67
C ASP A 214 -7.01 28.33 -30.90
#